data_AF-A0A961FTM9-F1
#
_entry.id   AF-A0A961FTM9-F1
#
_cell.length_a   1.000
_cell.length_b   1.000
_cell.length_c   1.000
_cell.angle_alpha   90.00
_cell.angle_beta   90.00
_cell.angle_gamma   90.00
#
_symmetry.space_group_name_H-M   'P 1'
#
loop_
_entity.id
_entity.type
_entity.pdbx_description
1 polymer ?
#
loop_
_entity_poly.entity_id
_entity_poly.type
_entity_poly.pdbx_seq_one_letter_code
_entity_poly.pdbx_strand_id
1 'polypeptide(L)' 'MAQNLPSLYGGEGGLTRYLEEIRRFPMLQPQEEYMLAKRYHEHDDPDAAHKLVTSHLRLVAKIAMG' A
#
# COMPACT_ATOMS: atom_id res chain seq x y z
N MET A 1 -5.97 19.85 -0.20
CA MET A 1 -4.50 19.72 -0.03
C MET A 1 -4.09 18.45 -0.77
N ALA A 2 -3.37 18.58 -1.88
CA ALA A 2 -2.99 17.45 -2.71
C ALA A 2 -1.84 16.67 -2.04
N GLN A 3 -2.03 15.37 -1.83
CA GLN A 3 -1.01 14.48 -1.30
C GLN A 3 -0.02 14.15 -2.42
N ASN A 4 1.21 14.64 -2.32
CA ASN A 4 2.30 14.32 -3.23
C ASN A 4 2.63 12.82 -3.14
N LEU A 5 2.58 12.12 -4.28
CA LEU A 5 3.14 10.77 -4.36
C LEU A 5 4.66 10.81 -4.11
N PRO A 6 5.24 9.84 -3.38
CA PRO A 6 6.68 9.75 -3.19
C PRO A 6 7.37 9.55 -4.55
N SER A 7 8.12 10.56 -4.99
CA SER A 7 8.96 10.49 -6.18
C SER A 7 10.22 9.70 -5.85
N LEU A 8 10.50 8.67 -6.67
CA LEU A 8 11.71 7.87 -6.61
C LEU A 8 12.91 8.68 -7.13
N TYR A 9 13.52 9.50 -6.28
CA TYR A 9 14.81 10.11 -6.61
C TYR A 9 15.90 9.03 -6.59
N GLY A 10 16.50 8.79 -7.76
CA GLY A 10 17.41 7.67 -8.04
C GLY A 10 18.66 7.65 -7.17
N GLY A 11 18.84 6.54 -6.46
CA GLY A 11 20.03 6.14 -5.70
C GLY A 11 19.71 4.91 -4.83
N GLU A 12 20.72 4.11 -4.46
CA GLU A 12 20.54 2.89 -3.62
C GLU A 12 19.76 3.17 -2.32
N GLY A 13 19.86 4.38 -1.76
CA GLY A 13 19.11 4.79 -0.57
C GLY A 13 17.61 5.02 -0.79
N GLY A 14 17.15 5.27 -2.02
CA GLY A 14 15.74 5.50 -2.34
C GLY A 14 14.90 4.22 -2.23
N LEU A 15 15.45 3.10 -2.71
CA LEU A 15 14.81 1.79 -2.57
C LEU A 15 14.76 1.33 -1.11
N THR A 16 15.87 1.46 -0.37
CA THR A 16 15.88 1.11 1.06
C THR A 16 14.84 1.92 1.84
N ARG A 17 14.75 3.24 1.61
CA ARG A 17 13.73 4.09 2.23
C ARG A 17 12.31 3.64 1.88
N TYR A 18 12.04 3.36 0.61
CA TYR A 18 10.74 2.84 0.17
C TYR A 18 10.39 1.53 0.89
N LEU A 19 11.34 0.59 0.99
CA LEU A 19 11.14 -0.68 1.69
C LEU A 19 10.89 -0.49 3.19
N GLU A 20 11.51 0.49 3.83
CA GLU A 20 11.23 0.85 5.22
C GLU A 20 9.85 1.48 5.40
N GLU A 21 9.41 2.33 4.46
CA GLU A 21 8.10 2.97 4.50
C GLU A 21 6.97 1.95 4.37
N ILE A 22 7.04 1.03 3.39
CA ILE A 22 5.99 0.02 3.19
C ILE A 22 5.87 -0.98 4.36
N ARG A 23 6.94 -1.13 5.15
CA ARG A 23 6.94 -1.95 6.38
C ARG A 23 6.20 -1.28 7.54
N ARG A 24 5.81 -0.01 7.43
CA ARG A 24 5.03 0.69 8.48
C ARG A 24 3.53 0.47 8.34
N PHE A 25 3.04 0.13 7.15
CA PHE A 25 1.61 -0.14 6.96
C PHE A 25 1.22 -1.45 7.65
N PRO A 26 0.15 -1.49 8.47
CA PRO A 26 -0.29 -2.70 9.14
C PRO A 26 -0.80 -3.75 8.13
N MET A 27 -0.58 -5.03 8.45
CA MET A 27 -1.21 -6.14 7.71
C MET A 27 -2.68 -6.23 8.13
N LEU A 28 -3.56 -6.49 7.16
CA LEU A 28 -4.98 -6.67 7.41
C LEU A 28 -5.28 -8.12 7.79
N GLN A 29 -6.29 -8.32 8.64
CA GLN A 29 -6.90 -9.63 8.81
C GLN A 29 -7.83 -9.95 7.63
N PRO A 30 -8.09 -11.23 7.32
CA PRO A 30 -8.94 -11.61 6.18
C PRO A 30 -10.33 -10.96 6.18
N GLN A 31 -10.93 -10.81 7.37
CA GLN A 31 -12.23 -10.15 7.51
C GLN A 31 -12.16 -8.65 7.17
N GLU A 32 -11.07 -7.97 7.54
CA GLU A 32 -10.89 -6.55 7.23
C GLU A 32 -10.73 -6.34 5.72
N GLU A 33 -9.98 -7.20 5.05
CA GLU A 33 -9.83 -7.18 3.59
C GLU A 33 -11.18 -7.33 2.89
N TYR A 34 -11.98 -8.32 3.30
CA TYR A 34 -13.31 -8.52 2.76
C TYR A 34 -14.19 -7.28 2.93
N MET A 35 -14.21 -6.70 4.12
CA MET A 35 -15.03 -5.52 4.42
C MET A 35 -14.58 -4.29 3.62
N LEU A 36 -13.28 -4.07 3.47
CA LEU A 36 -12.75 -2.95 2.68
C LEU A 36 -13.02 -3.15 1.19
N ALA A 37 -12.88 -4.37 0.67
CA ALA A 37 -13.16 -4.68 -0.73
C ALA A 37 -14.63 -4.48 -1.06
N LYS A 38 -15.52 -4.96 -0.18
CA LYS A 38 -16.96 -4.73 -0.29
C LYS A 38 -17.28 -3.24 -0.25
N ARG A 39 -16.70 -2.49 0.68
CA ARG A 39 -16.93 -1.05 0.80
C ARG A 39 -16.49 -0.27 -0.43
N TYR A 40 -15.32 -0.56 -0.98
CA TYR A 40 -14.87 0.04 -2.24
C TYR A 40 -15.84 -0.29 -3.38
N HIS A 41 -16.26 -1.56 -3.50
CA HIS A 41 -17.15 -1.97 -4.58
C HIS A 41 -18.56 -1.36 -4.50
N GLU A 42 -19.15 -1.28 -3.30
CA GLU A 42 -20.53 -0.83 -3.10
C GLU A 42 -20.66 0.69 -2.96
N HIS A 43 -19.61 1.35 -2.47
CA HIS A 43 -19.66 2.77 -2.12
C HIS A 43 -18.62 3.62 -2.84
N ASP A 44 -17.85 3.03 -3.77
CA ASP A 44 -16.75 3.69 -4.49
C ASP A 44 -15.77 4.39 -3.52
N ASP A 45 -15.52 3.76 -2.36
CA ASP A 45 -14.75 4.34 -1.26
C ASP A 45 -13.23 4.30 -1.56
N PRO A 46 -12.61 5.44 -1.92
CA PRO A 46 -11.20 5.47 -2.27
C PRO A 46 -10.29 5.24 -1.08
N ASP A 47 -10.74 5.52 0.15
CA ASP A 47 -9.96 5.27 1.37
C ASP A 47 -9.89 3.77 1.64
N ALA A 48 -10.97 3.03 1.35
CA ALA A 48 -10.98 1.57 1.44
C ALA A 48 -10.00 0.94 0.42
N ALA A 49 -9.98 1.44 -0.82
CA ALA A 49 -9.02 1.01 -1.83
C ALA A 49 -7.58 1.35 -1.42
N HIS A 50 -7.34 2.56 -0.91
CA HIS A 50 -6.01 2.98 -0.43
C HIS A 50 -5.51 2.06 0.68
N LYS A 51 -6.35 1.72 1.65
CA LYS A 51 -5.99 0.83 2.76
C LYS A 51 -5.69 -0.59 2.29
N LEU A 52 -6.46 -1.12 1.34
CA LEU A 52 -6.18 -2.43 0.71
C LEU A 52 -4.85 -2.44 -0.03
N VAL A 53 -4.58 -1.43 -0.85
CA VAL A 53 -3.34 -1.38 -1.66
C VAL A 53 -2.12 -1.25 -0.75
N THR A 54 -2.16 -0.33 0.22
CA THR A 54 -1.02 -0.05 1.11
C THR A 54 -0.65 -1.23 2.01
N SER A 55 -1.62 -2.01 2.49
CA SER A 55 -1.33 -3.21 3.30
C SER A 55 -0.61 -4.30 2.51
N HIS A 56 -0.77 -4.33 1.18
CA HIS A 56 -0.22 -5.37 0.30
C HIS A 56 1.10 -4.99 -0.38
N LEU A 57 1.61 -3.76 -0.21
CA LEU A 57 2.84 -3.30 -0.86
C LEU A 57 4.07 -4.16 -0.55
N ARG A 58 4.13 -4.75 0.66
CA ARG A 58 5.21 -5.66 1.05
C ARG A 58 5.25 -6.92 0.18
N LEU A 59 4.08 -7.47 -0.18
CA LEU A 59 3.97 -8.62 -1.06
C LEU A 59 4.41 -8.27 -2.49
N VAL A 60 3.96 -7.12 -3.00
CA VAL A 60 4.36 -6.62 -4.31
C VAL A 60 5.88 -6.45 -4.39
N ALA A 61 6.48 -5.81 -3.38
CA ALA A 61 7.93 -5.62 -3.31
C ALA A 61 8.67 -6.97 -3.26
N LYS A 62 8.17 -7.94 -2.49
CA LYS A 62 8.74 -9.29 -2.44
C LYS A 62 8.71 -9.97 -3.81
N ILE A 63 7.57 -9.92 -4.53
CA ILE A 63 7.44 -10.52 -5.87
C ILE A 63 8.37 -9.84 -6.88
N ALA A 64 8.51 -8.51 -6.80
CA ALA A 64 9.34 -7.75 -7.71
C ALA A 64 10.85 -7.97 -7.50
N MET A 65 11.29 -8.30 -6.28
CA MET A 65 12.70 -8.48 -5.94
C MET A 65 13.24 -9.91 -6.17
N GLY A 66 12.37 -10.89 -6.40
CA GLY A 66 12.74 -12.30 -6.58
C GLY A 66 12.73 -13.10 -5.29
#